data_AF-A0A964G355-F1
#
_entry.id   AF-A0A964G355-F1
#
_cell.length_a   1.000
_cell.length_b   1.000
_cell.length_c   1.000
_cell.angle_alpha   90.00
_cell.angle_beta   90.00
_cell.angle_gamma   90.00
#
_symmetry.space_group_name_H-M   'P 1'
#
loop_
_entity.id
_entity.type
_entity.pdbx_description
1 polymer ?
#
loop_
_entity_poly.entity_id
_entity_poly.type
_entity_poly.pdbx_seq_one_letter_code
_entity_poly.pdbx_strand_id
1 'polypeptide(L)'
;MRSGVNRSSIPVFGGLILIPSQDRLHYYPIDVSAGILKSTALALLERYPNLKLCGLAGTYEQALAQLPPAELGNRMVIFLGSTLGNLTDRERSSFLTQIQQALQPGEFFLLGVDLQKSIETIEAAYNDAQGVTAEFNLNILRHLNHRFGGDFALDRFEHLAFYNREQHQLEMHLRSLVTQTIAFANLNYRVKFEAGETIHTEISRKFHLPTLVDNLSAHAFKPLQFWTDPQDWFGLLLCQRQCTVGEYP
;
A
#
# COMPACT_ATOMS: atom_id res chain seq x y z
N MET A 1 7.81 37.62 -0.21
CA MET A 1 7.59 36.56 0.80
C MET A 1 6.33 35.81 0.43
N ARG A 2 6.45 34.71 -0.33
CA ARG A 2 5.31 33.84 -0.68
C ARG A 2 5.67 32.43 -0.21
N SER A 3 4.81 31.92 0.65
CA SER A 3 4.84 30.62 1.31
C SER A 3 4.77 29.49 0.29
N GLY A 4 5.85 28.71 0.19
CA GLY A 4 5.87 27.41 -0.49
C GLY A 4 5.30 26.36 0.45
N VAL A 5 4.10 25.87 0.15
CA VAL A 5 3.51 24.71 0.83
C VAL A 5 4.22 23.46 0.32
N ASN A 6 5.10 22.90 1.14
CA ASN A 6 5.77 21.64 0.90
C ASN A 6 4.74 20.49 1.03
N ARG A 7 4.31 19.89 -0.08
CA ARG A 7 3.42 18.72 -0.09
C ARG A 7 4.18 17.49 -0.58
N SER A 8 5.07 16.99 0.27
CA SER A 8 5.79 15.72 0.07
C SER A 8 5.26 14.67 1.04
N SER A 9 4.11 14.10 0.71
CA SER A 9 3.54 12.82 1.16
C SER A 9 2.13 12.78 0.58
N ILE A 10 1.89 11.94 -0.42
CA ILE A 10 0.51 11.60 -0.79
C ILE A 10 0.02 10.72 0.37
N PRO A 11 -0.92 11.20 1.21
CA PRO A 11 -1.53 10.33 2.19
C PRO A 11 -2.41 9.37 1.38
N VAL A 12 -2.12 8.07 1.44
CA VAL A 12 -3.14 7.07 1.08
C VAL A 12 -4.23 7.23 2.13
N PHE A 13 -5.24 8.03 1.80
CA PHE A 13 -6.41 8.20 2.65
C PHE A 13 -7.15 6.87 2.72
N GLY A 14 -6.88 6.10 3.77
CA GLY A 14 -7.79 5.07 4.26
C GLY A 14 -9.10 5.75 4.65
N GLY A 15 -10.04 5.86 3.72
CA GLY A 15 -11.36 6.45 3.95
C GLY A 15 -12.11 5.72 5.05
N LEU A 16 -12.37 6.43 6.15
CA LEU A 16 -13.24 5.98 7.23
C LEU A 16 -14.70 6.26 6.82
N ILE A 17 -15.48 5.23 6.49
CA ILE A 17 -16.94 5.37 6.38
C ILE A 17 -17.51 5.22 7.79
N LEU A 18 -17.92 6.34 8.38
CA LEU A 18 -18.63 6.36 9.66
C LEU A 18 -20.10 6.00 9.42
N ILE A 19 -20.54 4.85 9.94
CA ILE A 19 -21.96 4.51 10.00
C ILE A 19 -22.59 5.32 11.16
N PRO A 20 -23.71 6.04 10.96
CA PRO A 20 -24.23 7.04 11.91
C PRO A 20 -24.78 6.51 13.26
N SER A 21 -24.51 5.27 13.65
CA SER A 21 -25.20 4.61 14.77
C SER A 21 -24.29 4.03 15.86
N GLN A 22 -22.97 4.29 15.85
CA GLN A 22 -22.09 3.83 16.94
C GLN A 22 -21.68 4.98 17.85
N ASP A 23 -22.19 4.96 19.09
CA ASP A 23 -21.82 5.89 20.17
C ASP A 23 -20.32 5.86 20.52
N ARG A 24 -19.58 4.82 20.10
CA ARG A 24 -18.14 4.64 20.33
C ARG A 24 -17.48 3.90 19.17
N LEU A 25 -16.81 4.62 18.26
CA LEU A 25 -15.90 4.03 17.28
C LEU A 25 -14.48 3.98 17.85
N HIS A 26 -13.85 2.80 17.77
CA HIS A 26 -12.42 2.64 18.02
C HIS A 26 -11.70 2.49 16.69
N TYR A 27 -10.77 3.41 16.40
CA TYR A 27 -9.99 3.44 15.16
C TYR A 27 -8.51 3.19 15.44
N TYR A 28 -7.93 2.25 14.71
CA TYR A 28 -6.54 1.84 14.84
C TYR A 28 -5.80 2.09 13.52
N PRO A 29 -5.37 3.33 13.22
CA PRO A 29 -4.60 3.60 12.00
C PRO A 29 -3.21 2.97 12.10
N ILE A 30 -2.78 2.33 11.01
CA ILE A 30 -1.48 1.67 10.87
C ILE A 30 -0.69 2.37 9.78
N ASP A 31 0.54 2.81 10.09
CA ASP A 31 1.48 3.39 9.11
C ASP A 31 2.91 3.22 9.63
N VAL A 32 3.88 3.14 8.72
CA VAL A 32 5.31 3.14 9.09
C VAL A 32 5.78 4.51 9.57
N SER A 33 5.07 5.58 9.21
CA SER A 33 5.39 6.96 9.58
C SER A 33 4.66 7.40 10.85
N ALA A 34 5.35 7.28 11.99
CA ALA A 34 4.84 7.77 13.28
C ALA A 34 4.48 9.27 13.26
N GLY A 35 5.20 10.07 12.47
CA GLY A 35 4.91 11.50 12.31
C GLY A 35 3.58 11.78 11.61
N ILE A 36 3.30 11.05 10.51
CA ILE A 36 2.03 11.15 9.79
C ILE A 36 0.88 10.62 10.64
N LEU A 37 1.06 9.49 11.33
CA LEU A 37 0.06 8.96 12.27
C LEU A 37 -0.31 9.99 13.33
N LYS A 38 0.69 10.62 13.97
CA LYS A 38 0.43 11.62 15.00
C LYS A 38 -0.35 12.82 14.47
N SER A 39 0.07 13.40 13.35
CA SER A 39 -0.59 14.59 12.80
C SER A 39 -2.02 14.30 12.33
N THR A 40 -2.23 13.18 11.65
CA THR A 40 -3.56 12.75 11.18
C THR A 40 -4.49 12.36 12.34
N ALA A 41 -3.97 11.68 13.36
CA ALA A 41 -4.73 11.33 14.55
C ALA A 41 -5.25 12.57 15.28
N LEU A 42 -4.42 13.60 15.46
CA LEU A 42 -4.83 14.85 16.10
C LEU A 42 -5.95 15.54 15.32
N ALA A 43 -5.82 15.62 13.99
CA ALA A 43 -6.85 16.20 13.13
C ALA A 43 -8.18 15.42 13.17
N LEU A 44 -8.13 14.08 13.28
CA LEU A 44 -9.33 13.25 13.39
C LEU A 44 -10.03 13.42 14.74
N LEU A 45 -9.27 13.49 15.84
CA LEU A 45 -9.84 13.70 17.18
C LEU A 45 -10.49 15.07 17.33
N GLU A 46 -9.97 16.10 16.66
CA GLU A 46 -10.60 17.42 16.59
C GLU A 46 -11.93 17.37 15.83
N ARG A 47 -11.99 16.63 14.71
CA ARG A 47 -13.18 16.52 13.87
C ARG A 47 -14.25 15.58 14.44
N TYR A 48 -13.84 14.55 15.18
CA TYR A 48 -14.72 13.50 15.71
C TYR A 48 -14.50 13.33 17.22
N PRO A 49 -15.16 14.14 18.08
CA PRO A 49 -14.90 14.15 19.53
C PRO A 49 -15.16 12.82 20.25
N ASN A 50 -16.03 11.96 19.70
CA ASN A 50 -16.35 10.63 20.26
C ASN A 50 -15.44 9.50 19.72
N LEU A 51 -14.49 9.81 18.84
CA LEU A 51 -13.56 8.84 18.28
C LEU A 51 -12.53 8.44 19.33
N LYS A 52 -12.38 7.12 19.56
CA LYS A 52 -11.24 6.57 20.29
C LYS A 52 -10.20 6.12 19.28
N LEU A 53 -8.98 6.64 19.37
CA LEU A 53 -7.93 6.38 18.40
C LEU A 53 -6.67 5.84 19.07
N CYS A 54 -6.11 4.75 18.54
CA CYS A 54 -4.79 4.25 18.92
C CYS A 54 -3.95 4.02 17.66
N GLY A 55 -2.96 4.88 17.41
CA GLY A 55 -2.09 4.77 16.24
C GLY A 55 -1.03 3.70 16.43
N LEU A 56 -0.88 2.81 15.46
CA LEU A 56 0.06 1.70 15.47
C LEU A 56 1.18 1.98 14.45
N ALA A 57 2.30 2.52 14.93
CA ALA A 57 3.45 2.79 14.08
C ALA A 57 4.27 1.52 13.85
N GLY A 58 4.39 1.09 12.59
CA GLY A 58 5.13 -0.13 12.25
C GLY A 58 4.69 -0.74 10.92
N THR A 59 5.22 -1.92 10.62
CA THR A 59 4.74 -2.72 9.48
C THR A 59 3.34 -3.27 9.75
N TYR A 60 2.62 -3.70 8.71
CA TYR A 60 1.31 -4.33 8.88
C TYR A 60 1.38 -5.55 9.80
N GLU A 61 2.38 -6.40 9.64
CA GLU A 61 2.60 -7.58 10.48
C GLU A 61 2.73 -7.20 11.98
N GLN A 62 3.61 -6.23 12.28
CA GLN A 62 3.84 -5.78 13.65
C GLN A 62 2.58 -5.16 14.27
N ALA A 63 1.83 -4.39 13.50
CA ALA A 63 0.64 -3.70 13.98
C ALA A 63 -0.55 -4.65 14.14
N LEU A 64 -0.78 -5.57 13.19
CA LEU A 64 -1.84 -6.57 13.27
C LEU A 64 -1.65 -7.49 14.48
N ALA A 65 -0.41 -7.87 14.79
CA ALA A 65 -0.08 -8.67 15.98
C ALA A 65 -0.33 -7.95 17.31
N GLN A 66 -0.39 -6.61 17.31
CA GLN A 66 -0.63 -5.79 18.49
C GLN A 66 -2.11 -5.40 18.67
N LEU A 67 -2.98 -5.82 17.75
CA LEU A 67 -4.40 -5.51 17.89
C LEU A 67 -4.94 -6.19 19.16
N PRO A 68 -5.64 -5.45 20.04
CA PRO A 68 -6.29 -6.06 21.18
C PRO A 68 -7.33 -7.09 20.70
N PRO A 69 -7.77 -8.03 21.54
CA PRO A 69 -8.97 -8.82 21.24
C PRO A 69 -10.13 -7.89 20.90
N ALA A 70 -10.96 -8.26 19.92
CA ALA A 70 -12.15 -7.49 19.63
C ALA A 70 -13.14 -7.62 20.80
N GLU A 71 -13.54 -6.51 21.41
CA GLU A 71 -14.52 -6.53 22.51
C GLU A 71 -15.92 -6.95 22.03
N LEU A 72 -16.18 -6.87 20.72
CA LEU A 72 -17.43 -7.23 20.04
C LEU A 72 -17.10 -7.64 18.59
N GLY A 73 -17.73 -8.69 18.05
CA GLY A 73 -17.50 -9.27 16.70
C GLY A 73 -17.86 -8.39 15.51
N ASN A 74 -17.55 -7.10 15.59
CA ASN A 74 -17.85 -6.05 14.62
C ASN A 74 -16.56 -5.38 14.11
N ARG A 75 -15.37 -5.97 14.34
CA ARG A 75 -14.12 -5.42 13.80
C ARG A 75 -14.17 -5.44 12.27
N MET A 76 -13.65 -4.38 11.68
CA MET A 76 -13.39 -4.32 10.26
C MET A 76 -11.95 -3.89 10.05
N VAL A 77 -11.18 -4.70 9.33
CA VAL A 77 -9.90 -4.25 8.78
C VAL A 77 -10.18 -3.63 7.41
N ILE A 78 -9.68 -2.42 7.20
CA ILE A 78 -9.87 -1.66 5.96
C ILE A 78 -8.51 -1.50 5.29
N PHE A 79 -8.40 -1.98 4.04
CA PHE A 79 -7.16 -1.90 3.25
C PHE A 79 -7.49 -1.37 1.85
N LEU A 80 -7.20 -0.10 1.61
CA LEU A 80 -7.60 0.64 0.41
C LEU A 80 -6.39 1.05 -0.44
N GLY A 81 -6.66 1.73 -1.57
CA GLY A 81 -5.61 2.29 -2.43
C GLY A 81 -4.90 1.27 -3.32
N SER A 82 -5.37 0.02 -3.35
CA SER A 82 -4.76 -1.06 -4.13
C SER A 82 -3.29 -1.36 -3.80
N THR A 83 -2.84 -1.05 -2.57
CA THR A 83 -1.49 -1.40 -2.09
C THR A 83 -1.24 -2.91 -2.09
N LEU A 84 -2.31 -3.73 -2.09
CA LEU A 84 -2.21 -5.19 -2.31
C LEU A 84 -1.51 -5.53 -3.65
N GLY A 85 -1.66 -4.66 -4.66
CA GLY A 85 -1.02 -4.81 -5.97
C GLY A 85 0.50 -4.67 -5.93
N ASN A 86 1.05 -4.09 -4.87
CA ASN A 86 2.49 -3.89 -4.69
C ASN A 86 3.19 -5.10 -4.07
N LEU A 87 2.43 -6.13 -3.69
CA LEU A 87 2.94 -7.36 -3.08
C LEU A 87 3.11 -8.44 -4.13
N THR A 88 4.21 -9.19 -4.04
CA THR A 88 4.38 -10.47 -4.76
C THR A 88 3.30 -11.47 -4.33
N ASP A 89 3.09 -12.56 -5.09
CA ASP A 89 2.08 -13.56 -4.73
C ASP A 89 2.35 -14.18 -3.34
N ARG A 90 3.62 -14.37 -2.98
CA ARG A 90 4.02 -14.87 -1.66
C ARG A 90 3.70 -13.86 -0.55
N GLU A 91 4.07 -12.60 -0.75
CA GLU A 91 3.79 -11.54 0.22
C GLU A 91 2.28 -11.30 0.37
N ARG A 92 1.52 -11.31 -0.73
CA ARG A 92 0.06 -11.21 -0.73
C ARG A 92 -0.56 -12.33 0.07
N SER A 93 -0.17 -13.59 -0.17
CA SER A 93 -0.69 -14.73 0.59
C SER A 93 -0.36 -14.61 2.08
N SER A 94 0.89 -14.27 2.42
CA SER A 94 1.29 -14.04 3.82
C SER A 94 0.47 -12.92 4.48
N PHE A 95 0.26 -11.81 3.75
CA PHE A 95 -0.53 -10.69 4.24
C PHE A 95 -2.00 -11.09 4.47
N LEU A 96 -2.63 -11.81 3.54
CA LEU A 96 -3.99 -12.29 3.71
C LEU A 96 -4.10 -13.26 4.90
N THR A 97 -3.11 -14.12 5.13
CA THR A 97 -3.04 -14.96 6.34
C THR A 97 -2.91 -14.13 7.62
N GLN A 98 -2.12 -13.05 7.62
CA GLN A 98 -2.02 -12.15 8.79
C GLN A 98 -3.36 -11.47 9.09
N ILE A 99 -4.07 -10.99 8.05
CA ILE A 99 -5.41 -10.40 8.21
C ILE A 99 -6.40 -11.46 8.71
N GLN A 100 -6.31 -12.68 8.18
CA GLN A 100 -7.13 -13.81 8.62
C GLN A 100 -6.93 -14.10 10.12
N GLN A 101 -5.68 -14.07 10.61
CA GLN A 101 -5.35 -14.31 12.02
C GLN A 101 -5.73 -13.15 12.94
N ALA A 102 -5.70 -11.92 12.42
CA ALA A 102 -6.07 -10.71 13.16
C ALA A 102 -7.59 -10.54 13.36
N LEU A 103 -8.39 -11.28 12.58
CA LEU A 103 -9.86 -11.25 12.59
C LEU A 103 -10.45 -12.54 13.15
N GLN A 104 -11.46 -12.40 13.99
CA GLN A 104 -12.30 -13.51 14.43
C GLN A 104 -13.32 -13.90 13.34
N PRO A 105 -13.79 -15.16 13.30
CA PRO A 105 -14.92 -15.53 12.46
C PRO A 105 -16.13 -14.60 12.69
N GLY A 106 -16.72 -14.12 11.60
CA GLY A 106 -17.82 -13.15 11.60
C GLY A 106 -17.37 -11.69 11.39
N GLU A 107 -16.10 -11.37 11.64
CA GLU A 107 -15.54 -10.02 11.43
C GLU A 107 -15.22 -9.74 9.95
N PHE A 108 -14.97 -8.47 9.63
CA PHE A 108 -15.00 -7.99 8.26
C PHE A 108 -13.63 -7.54 7.74
N PHE A 109 -13.43 -7.74 6.44
CA PHE A 109 -12.31 -7.21 5.69
C PHE A 109 -12.85 -6.40 4.51
N LEU A 110 -12.54 -5.11 4.46
CA LEU A 110 -12.88 -4.22 3.35
C LEU A 110 -11.63 -3.94 2.53
N LEU A 111 -11.62 -4.44 1.30
CA LEU A 111 -10.46 -4.41 0.41
C LEU A 111 -10.74 -3.55 -0.82
N GLY A 112 -9.90 -2.55 -1.08
CA GLY A 112 -9.89 -1.77 -2.31
C GLY A 112 -8.78 -2.22 -3.26
N VAL A 113 -9.12 -2.57 -4.49
CA VAL A 113 -8.19 -3.05 -5.52
C VAL A 113 -8.37 -2.32 -6.84
N ASP A 114 -7.25 -2.08 -7.52
CA ASP A 114 -7.21 -1.56 -8.88
C ASP A 114 -7.41 -2.74 -9.85
N LEU A 115 -8.45 -2.65 -10.67
CA LEU A 115 -8.88 -3.73 -11.56
C LEU A 115 -8.12 -3.68 -12.90
N GLN A 116 -8.04 -4.83 -13.56
CA GLN A 116 -7.46 -4.92 -14.89
C GLN A 116 -8.21 -4.02 -15.88
N LYS A 117 -7.43 -3.31 -16.69
CA LYS A 117 -7.87 -2.40 -17.75
C LYS A 117 -6.88 -2.48 -18.90
N SER A 118 -7.03 -1.65 -19.94
CA SER A 118 -6.09 -1.68 -21.06
C SER A 118 -4.66 -1.36 -20.59
N ILE A 119 -3.67 -1.99 -21.21
CA ILE A 119 -2.25 -1.80 -20.86
C ILE A 119 -1.86 -0.34 -21.04
N GLU A 120 -2.36 0.29 -22.09
CA GLU A 120 -2.10 1.70 -22.39
C GLU A 120 -2.62 2.61 -21.26
N THR A 121 -3.79 2.28 -20.70
CA THR A 121 -4.34 3.02 -19.56
C THR A 121 -3.50 2.81 -18.30
N ILE A 122 -3.03 1.58 -18.07
CA ILE A 122 -2.16 1.25 -16.94
C ILE A 122 -0.83 2.00 -17.07
N GLU A 123 -0.14 1.92 -18.21
CA GLU A 123 1.15 2.57 -18.41
C GLU A 123 1.05 4.10 -18.37
N ALA A 124 -0.02 4.68 -18.92
CA ALA A 124 -0.25 6.13 -18.88
C ALA A 124 -0.42 6.66 -17.44
N ALA A 125 -0.97 5.86 -16.53
CA ALA A 125 -1.17 6.26 -15.13
C ALA A 125 0.15 6.39 -14.35
N TYR A 126 1.22 5.73 -14.81
CA TYR A 126 2.54 5.72 -14.17
C TYR A 126 3.60 6.49 -14.96
N ASN A 127 3.30 6.86 -16.20
CA ASN A 127 4.12 7.77 -17.01
C ASN A 127 3.41 9.12 -17.17
N ASP A 128 2.99 9.73 -16.06
CA ASP A 128 2.23 10.97 -16.09
C ASP A 128 3.05 12.12 -16.71
N ALA A 129 2.39 12.91 -17.56
CA ALA A 129 3.04 14.01 -18.29
C ALA A 129 3.54 15.15 -17.37
N GLN A 130 3.09 15.19 -16.12
CA GLN A 130 3.54 16.18 -15.13
C GLN A 130 4.84 15.76 -14.43
N GLY A 131 5.31 14.52 -14.64
CA GLY A 131 6.55 13.99 -14.07
C GLY A 131 6.46 13.64 -12.58
N VAL A 132 5.25 13.63 -12.00
CA VAL A 132 5.06 13.42 -10.56
C VAL A 132 5.48 12.01 -10.14
N THR A 133 5.15 11.00 -10.95
CA THR A 133 5.51 9.60 -10.70
C THR A 133 7.02 9.39 -10.82
N ALA A 134 7.66 10.07 -11.78
CA ALA A 134 9.11 10.04 -11.95
C ALA A 134 9.83 10.66 -10.74
N GLU A 135 9.36 11.81 -10.25
CA GLU A 135 9.91 12.46 -9.05
C GLU A 135 9.72 11.61 -7.78
N PHE A 136 8.57 10.93 -7.67
CA PHE A 136 8.28 9.99 -6.60
C PHE A 136 9.26 8.81 -6.64
N ASN A 137 9.46 8.19 -7.82
CA ASN A 137 10.37 7.07 -7.96
C ASN A 137 11.82 7.46 -7.63
N LEU A 138 12.32 8.55 -8.21
CA LEU A 138 13.68 9.07 -7.93
C LEU A 138 13.90 9.45 -6.46
N ASN A 139 12.83 9.65 -5.68
CA ASN A 139 12.94 9.95 -4.27
C ASN A 139 13.62 8.82 -3.47
N ILE A 140 13.54 7.56 -3.93
CA ILE A 140 14.25 6.46 -3.28
C ILE A 140 15.76 6.69 -3.26
N LEU A 141 16.32 7.25 -4.34
CA LEU A 141 17.76 7.58 -4.42
C LEU A 141 18.12 8.72 -3.46
N ARG A 142 17.26 9.75 -3.33
CA ARG A 142 17.46 10.81 -2.33
C ARG A 142 17.46 10.24 -0.92
N HIS A 143 16.54 9.31 -0.64
CA HIS A 143 16.45 8.65 0.65
C HIS A 143 17.70 7.83 0.95
N LEU A 144 18.19 7.07 -0.03
CA LEU A 144 19.44 6.31 0.09
C LEU A 144 20.66 7.22 0.32
N ASN A 145 20.75 8.34 -0.41
CA ASN A 145 21.78 9.36 -0.19
C ASN A 145 21.75 9.86 1.26
N HIS A 146 20.58 10.28 1.72
CA HIS A 146 20.41 10.83 3.06
C HIS A 146 20.68 9.80 4.16
N ARG A 147 20.15 8.58 4.04
CA ARG A 147 20.18 7.57 5.10
C ARG A 147 21.53 6.88 5.22
N PHE A 148 22.20 6.62 4.09
CA PHE A 148 23.38 5.77 4.03
C PHE A 148 24.63 6.49 3.49
N GLY A 149 24.56 7.82 3.30
CA GLY A 149 25.66 8.57 2.71
C GLY A 149 25.95 8.14 1.27
N GLY A 150 24.88 7.80 0.53
CA GLY A 150 24.94 7.55 -0.91
C GLY A 150 25.26 8.81 -1.70
N ASP A 151 25.85 8.65 -2.87
CA ASP A 151 26.21 9.73 -3.79
C ASP A 151 25.49 9.63 -5.15
N PHE A 152 24.25 9.11 -5.17
CA PHE A 152 23.42 9.08 -6.36
C PHE A 152 23.23 10.49 -6.92
N ALA A 153 23.70 10.72 -8.15
CA ALA A 153 23.35 11.88 -8.96
C ALA A 153 22.02 11.59 -9.67
N LEU A 154 20.93 12.17 -9.18
CA LEU A 154 19.57 11.84 -9.64
C LEU A 154 19.34 12.11 -11.13
N ASP A 155 20.00 13.12 -11.69
CA ASP A 155 19.97 13.48 -13.11
C ASP A 155 20.63 12.44 -14.03
N ARG A 156 21.33 11.45 -13.45
CA ARG A 156 21.90 10.30 -14.17
C ARG A 156 21.03 9.05 -14.12
N PHE A 157 19.82 9.17 -13.57
CA PHE A 157 18.81 8.12 -13.56
C PHE A 157 17.54 8.64 -14.19
N GLU A 158 16.89 7.80 -14.99
CA GLU A 158 15.56 8.10 -15.51
C GLU A 158 14.53 7.12 -14.99
N HIS A 159 13.31 7.61 -14.86
CA HIS A 159 12.16 6.79 -14.55
C HIS A 159 11.77 5.94 -15.76
N LEU A 160 11.50 4.66 -15.52
CA LEU A 160 11.01 3.72 -16.52
C LEU A 160 9.83 2.95 -15.93
N ALA A 161 8.63 3.10 -16.49
CA ALA A 161 7.47 2.29 -16.12
C ALA A 161 6.88 1.60 -17.35
N PHE A 162 6.68 0.29 -17.25
CA PHE A 162 6.14 -0.54 -18.34
C PHE A 162 5.31 -1.70 -17.79
N TYR A 163 4.40 -2.22 -18.61
CA TYR A 163 3.64 -3.42 -18.28
C TYR A 163 4.41 -4.69 -18.67
N ASN A 164 4.84 -5.45 -17.66
CA ASN A 164 5.43 -6.76 -17.84
C ASN A 164 4.33 -7.79 -18.15
N ARG A 165 4.25 -8.21 -19.43
CA ARG A 165 3.25 -9.17 -19.91
C ARG A 165 3.44 -10.59 -19.39
N GLU A 166 4.66 -10.99 -19.07
CA GLU A 166 4.98 -12.32 -18.54
C GLU A 166 4.54 -12.43 -17.08
N GLN A 167 4.82 -11.39 -16.29
CA GLN A 167 4.49 -11.34 -14.87
C GLN A 167 3.10 -10.75 -14.59
N HIS A 168 2.39 -10.28 -15.63
CA HIS A 168 1.08 -9.64 -15.58
C HIS A 168 1.01 -8.49 -14.56
N GLN A 169 2.00 -7.59 -14.58
CA GLN A 169 2.12 -6.48 -13.64
C GLN A 169 2.75 -5.26 -14.30
N LEU A 170 2.43 -4.07 -13.80
CA LEU A 170 3.25 -2.90 -14.09
C LEU A 170 4.52 -2.97 -13.23
N GLU A 171 5.66 -2.63 -13.81
CA GLU A 171 6.94 -2.48 -13.10
C GLU A 171 7.41 -1.04 -13.22
N MET A 172 7.97 -0.52 -12.12
CA MET A 172 8.69 0.75 -12.10
C MET A 172 10.15 0.50 -11.81
N HIS A 173 10.99 1.13 -12.62
CA HIS A 173 12.43 1.01 -12.56
C HIS A 173 13.08 2.40 -12.57
N LEU A 174 14.31 2.45 -12.09
CA LEU A 174 15.24 3.55 -12.32
C LEU A 174 16.37 3.05 -13.21
N ARG A 175 16.48 3.61 -14.41
CA ARG A 175 17.50 3.23 -15.40
C ARG A 175 18.69 4.17 -15.31
N SER A 176 19.89 3.62 -15.15
CA SER A 176 21.13 4.39 -15.17
C SER A 176 21.40 4.88 -16.60
N LEU A 177 21.60 6.18 -16.79
CA LEU A 177 21.90 6.78 -18.10
C LEU A 177 23.36 6.58 -18.52
N VAL A 178 24.24 6.30 -17.56
CA VAL A 178 25.69 6.18 -17.76
C VAL A 178 26.25 5.01 -16.95
N THR A 179 27.43 4.53 -17.32
CA THR A 179 28.20 3.66 -16.42
C THR A 179 28.72 4.51 -15.26
N GLN A 180 28.39 4.14 -14.02
CA GLN A 180 28.75 4.89 -12.82
C GLN A 180 28.94 3.95 -11.62
N THR A 181 29.70 4.40 -10.62
CA THR A 181 29.83 3.71 -9.35
C THR A 181 29.28 4.60 -8.25
N ILE A 182 28.34 4.06 -7.49
CA ILE A 182 27.71 4.74 -6.36
C ILE A 182 28.37 4.23 -5.08
N ALA A 183 28.84 5.15 -4.25
CA ALA A 183 29.43 4.86 -2.96
C ALA A 183 28.45 5.21 -1.83
N PHE A 184 28.34 4.31 -0.86
CA PHE A 184 27.59 4.51 0.38
C PHE A 184 28.59 4.68 1.52
N ALA A 185 28.94 5.93 1.83
CA ALA A 185 30.01 6.24 2.78
C ALA A 185 29.79 5.60 4.16
N ASN A 186 28.54 5.58 4.64
CA ASN A 186 28.20 5.06 5.97
C ASN A 186 28.20 3.52 6.03
N LEU A 187 28.22 2.85 4.87
CA LEU A 187 28.22 1.39 4.76
C LEU A 187 29.57 0.83 4.31
N ASN A 188 30.54 1.69 3.94
CA ASN A 188 31.77 1.29 3.26
C ASN A 188 31.50 0.35 2.07
N TYR A 189 30.45 0.67 1.31
CA TYR A 189 29.95 -0.16 0.22
C TYR A 189 29.95 0.62 -1.09
N ARG A 190 30.20 -0.08 -2.20
CA ARG A 190 30.14 0.48 -3.55
C ARG A 190 29.40 -0.47 -4.47
N VAL A 191 28.60 0.09 -5.35
CA VAL A 191 27.91 -0.64 -6.42
C VAL A 191 28.20 0.03 -7.75
N LYS A 192 28.53 -0.77 -8.75
CA LYS A 192 28.70 -0.30 -10.13
C LYS A 192 27.40 -0.54 -10.88
N PHE A 193 26.96 0.45 -11.63
CA PHE A 193 25.91 0.34 -12.64
C PHE A 193 26.52 0.53 -14.03
N GLU A 194 26.13 -0.30 -14.98
CA GLU A 194 26.38 -0.04 -16.40
C GLU A 194 25.33 0.93 -16.98
N ALA A 195 25.65 1.59 -18.09
CA ALA A 195 24.66 2.36 -18.84
C ALA A 195 23.50 1.45 -19.30
N GLY A 196 22.27 1.87 -19.02
CA GLY A 196 21.06 1.11 -19.31
C GLY A 196 20.68 0.08 -18.23
N GLU A 197 21.55 -0.18 -17.24
CA GLU A 197 21.20 -1.04 -16.11
C GLU A 197 20.08 -0.43 -15.28
N THR A 198 19.18 -1.27 -14.76
CA THR A 198 17.98 -0.79 -14.06
C THR A 198 17.91 -1.30 -12.62
N ILE A 199 17.41 -0.44 -11.73
CA ILE A 199 17.00 -0.80 -10.37
C ILE A 199 15.49 -0.99 -10.41
N HIS A 200 15.01 -2.20 -10.11
CA HIS A 200 13.57 -2.46 -9.95
C HIS A 200 13.10 -1.86 -8.62
N THR A 201 12.18 -0.89 -8.66
CA THR A 201 11.75 -0.13 -7.47
C THR A 201 10.37 -0.52 -6.97
N GLU A 202 9.44 -0.87 -7.86
CA GLU A 202 8.07 -1.17 -7.49
C GLU A 202 7.40 -2.09 -8.53
N ILE A 203 6.41 -2.85 -8.05
CA ILE A 203 5.45 -3.58 -8.89
C ILE A 203 4.06 -3.05 -8.59
N SER A 204 3.17 -3.07 -9.58
CA SER A 204 1.75 -2.81 -9.36
C SER A 204 0.90 -3.76 -10.19
N ARG A 205 0.38 -4.80 -9.54
CA ARG A 205 -0.55 -5.77 -10.12
C ARG A 205 -1.96 -5.20 -10.15
N LYS A 206 -2.65 -5.49 -11.25
CA LYS A 206 -4.07 -5.17 -11.44
C LYS A 206 -4.88 -6.46 -11.36
N PHE A 207 -6.02 -6.40 -10.68
CA PHE A 207 -6.73 -7.60 -10.26
C PHE A 207 -7.83 -7.97 -11.24
N HIS A 208 -7.88 -9.26 -11.58
CA HIS A 208 -9.06 -9.88 -12.20
C HIS A 208 -9.97 -10.37 -11.08
N LEU A 209 -11.20 -9.84 -11.04
CA LEU A 209 -12.10 -10.00 -9.90
C LEU A 209 -12.42 -11.47 -9.54
N PRO A 210 -12.82 -12.35 -10.48
CA PRO A 210 -13.05 -13.76 -10.17
C PRO A 210 -11.85 -14.44 -9.49
N THR A 211 -10.65 -14.20 -10.01
CA THR A 211 -9.42 -14.80 -9.47
C THR A 211 -9.07 -14.24 -8.08
N LEU A 212 -9.35 -12.96 -7.84
CA LEU A 212 -9.20 -12.35 -6.51
C LEU A 212 -10.18 -12.96 -5.50
N VAL A 213 -11.43 -13.18 -5.90
CA VAL A 213 -12.46 -13.83 -5.08
C VAL A 213 -12.04 -15.24 -4.67
N ASP A 214 -11.49 -16.02 -5.60
CA ASP A 214 -10.97 -17.36 -5.31
C ASP A 214 -9.80 -17.29 -4.32
N ASN A 215 -8.88 -16.33 -4.52
CA ASN A 215 -7.74 -16.13 -3.63
C ASN A 215 -8.17 -15.72 -2.20
N LEU A 216 -9.16 -14.84 -2.07
CA LEU A 216 -9.74 -14.44 -0.78
C LEU A 216 -10.42 -15.63 -0.10
N SER A 217 -11.19 -16.42 -0.85
CA SER A 217 -11.89 -17.59 -0.34
C SER A 217 -10.91 -18.64 0.19
N ALA A 218 -9.76 -18.82 -0.47
CA ALA A 218 -8.68 -19.71 0.01
C ALA A 218 -8.05 -19.25 1.33
N HIS A 219 -8.18 -17.97 1.70
CA HIS A 219 -7.77 -17.41 2.99
C HIS A 219 -8.96 -17.21 3.95
N ALA A 220 -10.03 -17.99 3.76
CA ALA A 220 -11.24 -17.98 4.58
C ALA A 220 -11.94 -16.62 4.67
N PHE A 221 -11.85 -15.81 3.61
CA PHE A 221 -12.66 -14.62 3.42
C PHE A 221 -13.76 -14.89 2.41
N LYS A 222 -15.01 -14.90 2.87
CA LYS A 222 -16.18 -15.00 2.00
C LYS A 222 -16.58 -13.60 1.52
N PRO A 223 -16.59 -13.31 0.21
CA PRO A 223 -17.13 -12.06 -0.29
C PRO A 223 -18.63 -11.95 0.02
N LEU A 224 -19.05 -10.79 0.50
CA LEU A 224 -20.45 -10.46 0.79
C LEU A 224 -20.99 -9.47 -0.22
N GLN A 225 -20.23 -8.42 -0.52
CA GLN A 225 -20.61 -7.35 -1.42
C GLN A 225 -19.42 -6.85 -2.21
N PHE A 226 -19.71 -6.31 -3.39
CA PHE A 226 -18.74 -5.76 -4.30
C PHE A 226 -19.31 -4.49 -4.95
N TRP A 227 -18.44 -3.49 -5.09
CA TRP A 227 -18.76 -2.24 -5.77
C TRP A 227 -17.64 -1.87 -6.74
N THR A 228 -18.00 -1.29 -7.87
CA THR A 228 -17.07 -0.67 -8.82
C THR A 228 -17.44 0.79 -9.06
N ASP A 229 -16.45 1.56 -9.50
CA ASP A 229 -16.71 2.81 -10.20
C ASP A 229 -17.36 2.53 -11.58
N PRO A 230 -18.00 3.53 -12.22
CA PRO A 230 -18.71 3.34 -13.49
C PRO A 230 -17.88 2.79 -14.65
N GLN A 231 -16.54 2.83 -14.57
CA GLN A 231 -15.62 2.31 -15.57
C GLN A 231 -15.08 0.91 -15.24
N ASP A 232 -15.48 0.33 -14.11
CA ASP A 232 -14.95 -0.94 -13.59
C ASP A 232 -13.42 -0.93 -13.43
N TRP A 233 -12.85 0.21 -13.05
CA TRP A 233 -11.40 0.40 -12.93
C TRP A 233 -10.89 0.14 -11.51
N PHE A 234 -11.73 0.31 -10.51
CA PHE A 234 -11.43 0.12 -9.10
C PHE A 234 -12.58 -0.62 -8.42
N GLY A 235 -12.23 -1.68 -7.70
CA GLY A 235 -13.15 -2.53 -6.98
C GLY A 235 -13.04 -2.35 -5.48
N LEU A 236 -14.17 -2.33 -4.79
CA LEU A 236 -14.27 -2.42 -3.35
C LEU A 236 -14.97 -3.73 -2.98
N LEU A 237 -14.30 -4.60 -2.22
CA LEU A 237 -14.80 -5.90 -1.80
C LEU A 237 -15.02 -5.88 -0.29
N LEU A 238 -16.25 -6.11 0.15
CA LEU A 238 -16.54 -6.43 1.55
C LEU A 238 -16.54 -7.94 1.71
N CYS A 239 -15.65 -8.46 2.54
CA CYS A 239 -15.55 -9.86 2.87
C CYS A 239 -15.81 -10.09 4.36
N GLN A 240 -16.30 -11.28 4.70
CA GLN A 240 -16.46 -11.74 6.07
C GLN A 240 -15.55 -12.94 6.32
N ARG A 241 -14.78 -12.86 7.40
CA ARG A 241 -13.95 -13.95 7.90
C ARG A 241 -14.84 -15.14 8.28
N GLN A 242 -14.60 -16.29 7.67
CA GLN A 242 -15.29 -17.56 7.97
C GLN A 242 -14.50 -18.34 9.04
N CYS A 243 -15.01 -19.47 9.54
CA CYS A 243 -14.17 -20.39 10.32
C CYS A 243 -13.24 -21.19 9.37
N THR A 244 -12.02 -21.51 9.82
CA THR A 244 -11.20 -22.56 9.17
C THR A 244 -11.43 -23.92 9.80
N VAL A 245 -11.10 -24.99 9.06
CA VAL A 245 -11.10 -26.36 9.59
C VAL A 245 -10.15 -26.43 10.80
N GLY A 246 -10.69 -26.72 11.99
CA GLY A 246 -9.96 -26.72 13.26
C GLY A 246 -10.30 -25.57 14.23
N GLU A 247 -11.07 -24.58 13.79
CA GLU A 247 -11.59 -23.48 14.65
C GLU A 247 -13.01 -23.76 15.20
N TYR A 248 -13.50 -25.01 15.11
CA TYR A 248 -14.74 -25.37 15.78
C TYR A 248 -14.52 -25.36 17.30
N PRO A 249 -15.40 -24.71 18.08
CA PRO A 249 -15.37 -24.80 19.54
C PRO A 249 -15.63 -26.22 20.04
#